data_AF-A0A1Y4R6R8-F1
#
_entry.id   AF-A0A1Y4R6R8-F1
#
_cell.length_a   1.000
_cell.length_b   1.000
_cell.length_c   1.000
_cell.angle_alpha   90.00
_cell.angle_beta   90.00
_cell.angle_gamma   90.00
#
_symmetry.space_group_name_H-M   'P 1'
#
loop_
_entity.id
_entity.type
_entity.pdbx_description
1 polymer ?
#
loop_
_entity_poly.entity_id
_entity_poly.type
_entity_poly.pdbx_seq_one_letter_code
_entity_poly.pdbx_strand_id
1 'polypeptide(L)'
;MQKEDKLFLLLLQIHSDGDFYWKLKTFPEEKDEHGYRMDEVCIYLKNPTEGDIRKILFQIADEFAESFDGKEYYIDLKDKYVQEFKDEHNISRLLKYGEFYKEYGNQSLSVHFIPYVTKTIKIHNTNEIKEIGQFDVKYCNLL
;
A
#
# COMPACT_ATOMS: atom_id res chain seq x y z
N MET A 1 -14.64 -26.78 8.05
CA MET A 1 -13.62 -25.75 8.34
C MET A 1 -13.90 -24.56 7.44
N GLN A 2 -14.37 -23.45 8.00
CA GLN A 2 -14.35 -22.18 7.27
C GLN A 2 -12.88 -21.79 7.09
N LYS A 3 -12.48 -21.45 5.86
CA LYS A 3 -11.16 -20.85 5.64
C LYS A 3 -11.18 -19.49 6.33
N GLU A 4 -10.25 -19.27 7.26
CA GLU A 4 -10.05 -17.94 7.84
C GLU A 4 -9.68 -16.98 6.71
N ASP A 5 -10.34 -15.82 6.73
CA ASP A 5 -10.10 -14.77 5.77
C ASP A 5 -8.71 -14.17 6.01
N LYS A 6 -7.88 -14.14 4.97
CA LYS A 6 -6.58 -13.45 5.01
C LYS A 6 -6.77 -12.01 4.59
N LEU A 7 -6.44 -11.08 5.48
CA LEU A 7 -6.42 -9.66 5.19
C LEU A 7 -5.01 -9.22 4.81
N PHE A 8 -4.92 -8.29 3.88
CA PHE A 8 -3.66 -7.69 3.44
C PHE A 8 -3.83 -6.18 3.32
N LEU A 9 -2.75 -5.45 3.57
CA LEU A 9 -2.62 -4.04 3.25
C LEU A 9 -1.69 -3.92 2.05
N LEU A 10 -2.19 -3.33 0.97
CA LEU A 10 -1.36 -2.81 -0.10
C LEU A 10 -1.11 -1.34 0.17
N LEU A 11 0.11 -1.00 0.56
CA LEU A 11 0.57 0.35 0.87
C LEU A 11 1.43 0.84 -0.30
N LEU A 12 1.09 1.99 -0.85
CA LEU A 12 1.87 2.66 -1.87
C LEU A 12 2.34 4.00 -1.32
N GLN A 13 3.61 4.34 -1.50
CA GLN A 13 4.15 5.63 -1.07
C GLN A 13 4.95 6.24 -2.21
N ILE A 14 4.71 7.52 -2.47
CA ILE A 14 5.45 8.29 -3.47
C ILE A 14 6.11 9.44 -2.74
N HIS A 15 7.44 9.43 -2.71
CA HIS A 15 8.19 10.55 -2.18
C HIS A 15 8.49 11.46 -3.36
N SER A 16 7.84 12.62 -3.39
CA SER A 16 8.11 13.67 -4.37
C SER A 16 8.62 14.92 -3.67
N ASP A 17 9.28 15.79 -4.42
CA ASP A 17 9.88 17.04 -3.95
C ASP A 17 8.85 18.16 -3.62
N GLY A 18 7.57 17.82 -3.48
CA GLY A 18 6.59 18.60 -2.71
C GLY A 18 5.40 19.19 -3.47
N ASP A 19 5.41 19.17 -4.82
CA ASP A 19 4.39 19.86 -5.63
C ASP A 19 3.47 18.92 -6.43
N PHE A 20 3.66 17.60 -6.28
CA PHE A 20 2.85 16.60 -6.95
C PHE A 20 1.88 15.91 -5.99
N TYR A 21 0.60 15.95 -6.34
CA TYR A 21 -0.46 15.21 -5.67
C TYR A 21 -1.11 14.27 -6.67
N TRP A 22 -1.04 12.95 -6.42
CA TRP A 22 -1.85 11.99 -7.13
C TRP A 22 -3.32 12.10 -6.72
N LYS A 23 -4.22 11.96 -7.68
CA LYS A 23 -5.66 11.99 -7.48
C LYS A 23 -6.22 10.63 -7.85
N LEU A 24 -6.18 9.71 -6.89
CA LEU A 24 -6.89 8.43 -7.03
C LEU A 24 -8.38 8.67 -6.92
N LYS A 25 -9.12 8.16 -7.89
CA LYS A 25 -10.58 8.21 -7.97
C LYS A 25 -11.20 6.99 -7.31
N THR A 26 -10.51 5.86 -7.38
CA THR A 26 -11.05 4.57 -6.94
C THR A 26 -10.77 4.26 -5.48
N PHE A 27 -9.63 4.72 -4.97
CA PHE A 27 -9.20 4.43 -3.61
C PHE A 27 -9.36 5.67 -2.73
N PRO A 28 -9.78 5.48 -1.47
CA PRO A 28 -9.96 6.60 -0.55
C PRO A 28 -8.63 7.32 -0.35
N GLU A 29 -8.70 8.64 -0.35
CA GLU A 29 -7.56 9.52 -0.05
C GLU A 29 -7.39 9.61 1.46
N GLU A 30 -6.24 9.17 1.95
CA GLU A 30 -5.89 9.30 3.37
C GLU A 30 -5.51 10.74 3.70
N LYS A 31 -5.93 11.19 4.89
CA LYS A 31 -5.65 12.52 5.40
C LYS A 31 -5.11 12.44 6.82
N ASP A 32 -4.17 13.32 7.14
CA ASP A 32 -3.64 13.45 8.49
C ASP A 32 -4.67 14.07 9.46
N GLU A 33 -4.27 14.22 10.72
CA GLU A 33 -5.11 14.78 11.80
C GLU A 33 -5.53 16.24 11.55
N HIS A 34 -4.86 16.93 10.63
CA HIS A 34 -5.15 18.31 10.23
C HIS A 34 -5.95 18.38 8.91
N GLY A 35 -6.22 17.25 8.28
CA GLY A 35 -6.94 17.16 7.01
C GLY A 35 -6.06 17.34 5.77
N TYR A 36 -4.73 17.39 5.92
CA TYR A 36 -3.80 17.38 4.80
C TYR A 36 -3.71 15.98 4.20
N ARG A 37 -3.58 15.92 2.88
CA ARG A 37 -3.48 14.66 2.14
C ARG A 37 -2.15 13.99 2.44
N MET A 38 -2.18 12.68 2.61
CA MET A 38 -0.96 11.89 2.74
C MET A 38 -0.42 11.51 1.36
N ASP A 39 0.90 11.40 1.25
CA ASP A 39 1.61 10.89 0.06
C ASP A 39 1.54 9.36 -0.05
N GLU A 40 0.65 8.76 0.73
CA GLU A 40 0.48 7.32 0.90
C GLU A 40 -0.94 6.92 0.51
N VAL A 41 -1.06 5.74 -0.10
CA VAL A 41 -2.33 5.13 -0.44
C VAL A 41 -2.40 3.75 0.21
N CYS A 42 -3.40 3.59 1.07
CA CYS A 42 -3.67 2.39 1.84
C CYS A 42 -4.87 1.64 1.26
N ILE A 43 -4.66 0.41 0.81
CA ILE A 43 -5.73 -0.42 0.23
C ILE A 43 -5.83 -1.73 1.00
N TYR A 44 -6.95 -1.93 1.70
CA TYR A 44 -7.22 -3.16 2.43
C TYR A 44 -7.86 -4.21 1.53
N LEU A 45 -7.26 -5.39 1.48
CA LEU A 45 -7.65 -6.48 0.60
C LEU A 45 -7.99 -7.72 1.40
N LYS A 46 -9.12 -8.35 1.04
CA LYS A 46 -9.60 -9.58 1.67
C LYS A 46 -9.45 -10.75 0.70
N ASN A 47 -8.60 -11.70 1.05
CA ASN A 47 -8.24 -12.86 0.23
C ASN A 47 -7.86 -12.50 -1.23
N PRO A 48 -7.01 -11.49 -1.48
CA PRO A 48 -6.68 -11.12 -2.85
C PRO A 48 -5.97 -12.26 -3.58
N THR A 49 -6.35 -12.47 -4.84
CA THR A 49 -5.59 -13.28 -5.78
C THR A 49 -4.47 -12.44 -6.42
N GLU A 50 -3.48 -13.08 -7.03
CA GLU A 50 -2.48 -12.38 -7.86
C GLU A 50 -3.14 -11.53 -8.96
N GLY A 51 -4.22 -12.03 -9.56
CA GLY A 51 -4.99 -11.28 -10.56
C GLY A 51 -5.62 -10.00 -10.00
N ASP A 52 -6.09 -10.05 -8.75
CA ASP A 52 -6.63 -8.86 -8.08
C ASP A 52 -5.53 -7.82 -7.82
N ILE A 53 -4.37 -8.25 -7.32
CA ILE A 53 -3.21 -7.36 -7.10
C ILE A 53 -2.78 -6.69 -8.39
N ARG A 54 -2.65 -7.46 -9.48
CA ARG A 54 -2.29 -6.93 -10.81
C ARG A 54 -3.30 -5.89 -11.29
N LYS A 55 -4.59 -6.21 -11.20
CA LYS A 55 -5.66 -5.29 -11.62
C LYS A 55 -5.62 -3.99 -10.84
N ILE A 56 -5.41 -4.06 -9.53
CA ILE A 56 -5.31 -2.89 -8.66
C ILE A 56 -4.09 -2.04 -9.04
N LEU A 57 -2.90 -2.64 -9.20
CA LEU A 57 -1.69 -1.91 -9.60
C LEU A 57 -1.83 -1.23 -10.96
N PHE A 58 -2.47 -1.90 -11.93
CA PHE A 58 -2.72 -1.32 -13.25
C PHE A 58 -3.71 -0.16 -13.18
N GLN A 59 -4.76 -0.31 -12.38
CA GLN A 59 -5.73 0.76 -12.15
C GLN A 59 -5.09 1.97 -11.47
N ILE A 60 -4.22 1.75 -10.48
CA ILE A 60 -3.43 2.80 -9.84
C ILE A 60 -2.54 3.49 -10.88
N ALA A 61 -1.86 2.73 -11.74
CA ALA A 61 -1.02 3.29 -12.78
C ALA A 61 -1.80 4.21 -13.74
N ASP A 62 -3.01 3.81 -14.13
CA ASP A 62 -3.87 4.60 -15.01
C ASP A 62 -4.36 5.88 -14.32
N GLU A 63 -4.85 5.80 -13.09
CA GLU A 63 -5.29 6.97 -12.30
C GLU A 63 -4.13 7.90 -11.92
N PHE A 64 -2.96 7.31 -11.66
CA PHE A 64 -1.72 8.05 -11.45
C PHE A 64 -1.36 8.85 -12.69
N ALA A 65 -1.41 8.25 -13.89
CA ALA A 65 -1.13 8.94 -15.14
C ALA A 65 -2.09 10.12 -15.39
N GLU A 66 -3.39 9.94 -15.10
CA GLU A 66 -4.40 10.99 -15.22
C GLU A 66 -4.14 12.18 -14.27
N SER A 67 -3.43 11.95 -13.15
CA SER A 67 -3.09 13.00 -12.19
C SER A 67 -2.08 14.03 -12.72
N PHE A 68 -1.41 13.71 -13.84
CA PHE A 68 -0.44 14.58 -14.52
C PHE A 68 -1.00 15.27 -15.76
N ASP A 69 -2.28 15.10 -16.09
CA ASP A 69 -2.85 15.72 -17.29
C ASP A 69 -2.69 17.25 -17.24
N GLY A 70 -1.97 17.81 -18.21
CA GLY A 70 -1.60 19.23 -18.27
C GLY A 70 -0.33 19.66 -17.51
N LYS A 71 0.43 18.75 -16.89
CA LYS A 71 1.68 19.06 -16.17
C LYS A 71 2.93 18.54 -16.91
N GLU A 72 3.39 19.30 -17.91
CA GLU A 72 4.53 18.91 -18.77
C GLU A 72 5.85 18.65 -18.00
N TYR A 73 6.09 19.33 -16.87
CA TYR A 73 7.32 19.20 -16.08
C TYR A 73 7.55 17.79 -15.52
N TYR A 74 6.50 17.00 -15.34
CA TYR A 74 6.58 15.69 -14.69
C TYR A 74 6.34 14.51 -15.64
N ILE A 75 6.33 14.73 -16.95
CA ILE A 75 5.95 13.69 -17.92
C ILE A 75 6.89 12.47 -17.86
N ASP A 76 8.20 12.71 -17.68
CA ASP A 76 9.21 11.65 -17.55
C ASP A 76 9.02 10.84 -16.26
N LEU A 77 8.64 11.50 -15.16
CA LEU A 77 8.40 10.83 -13.88
C LEU A 77 7.12 10.00 -13.93
N LYS A 78 6.07 10.55 -14.55
CA LYS A 78 4.80 9.88 -14.81
C LYS A 78 5.05 8.57 -15.56
N ASP A 79 5.75 8.62 -16.70
CA ASP A 79 5.98 7.44 -17.52
C ASP A 79 6.82 6.38 -16.77
N LYS A 80 7.83 6.81 -16.00
CA LYS A 80 8.62 5.91 -15.14
C LYS A 80 7.74 5.19 -14.11
N TYR A 81 7.00 5.89 -13.27
CA TYR A 81 6.18 5.23 -12.24
C TYR A 81 5.05 4.38 -12.82
N VAL A 82 4.40 4.83 -13.90
CA VAL A 82 3.40 4.01 -14.62
C VAL A 82 4.03 2.71 -15.09
N GLN A 83 5.25 2.76 -15.63
CA GLN A 83 5.99 1.56 -16.03
C GLN A 83 6.30 0.69 -14.82
N GLU A 84 6.76 1.24 -13.69
CA GLU A 84 7.09 0.46 -12.50
C GLU A 84 5.88 -0.29 -11.92
N PHE A 85 4.67 0.29 -11.98
CA PHE A 85 3.43 -0.39 -11.58
C PHE A 85 2.99 -1.50 -12.55
N LYS A 86 3.34 -1.37 -13.83
CA LYS A 86 2.99 -2.32 -14.89
C LYS A 86 4.08 -3.36 -15.18
N ASP A 87 5.24 -3.22 -14.54
CA ASP A 87 6.38 -4.10 -14.76
C ASP A 87 6.17 -5.46 -14.07
N GLU A 88 6.25 -6.52 -14.86
CA GLU A 88 6.05 -7.90 -14.40
C GLU A 88 7.08 -8.35 -13.37
N HIS A 89 8.32 -7.85 -13.47
CA HIS A 89 9.35 -8.20 -12.51
C HIS A 89 9.04 -7.58 -11.13
N ASN A 90 8.61 -6.33 -11.09
CA ASN A 90 8.19 -5.68 -9.84
C ASN A 90 6.95 -6.33 -9.23
N ILE A 91 5.96 -6.68 -10.03
CA ILE A 91 4.77 -7.41 -9.55
C ILE A 91 5.16 -8.75 -8.95
N SER A 92 6.04 -9.49 -9.64
CA SER A 92 6.58 -10.75 -9.11
C SER A 92 7.32 -10.55 -7.80
N ARG A 93 8.14 -9.49 -7.70
CA ARG A 93 8.84 -9.13 -6.46
C ARG A 93 7.87 -8.78 -5.33
N LEU A 94 6.84 -7.99 -5.59
CA LEU A 94 5.82 -7.64 -4.61
C LEU A 94 5.15 -8.89 -4.04
N LEU A 95 4.72 -9.80 -4.91
CA LEU A 95 4.03 -11.02 -4.51
C LEU A 95 4.95 -11.99 -3.76
N LYS A 96 6.24 -12.02 -4.10
CA LYS A 96 7.22 -12.94 -3.52
C LYS A 96 7.82 -12.43 -2.21
N TYR A 97 8.15 -11.15 -2.15
CA TYR A 97 8.92 -10.54 -1.07
C TYR A 97 8.11 -9.56 -0.23
N GLY A 98 6.87 -9.25 -0.64
CA GLY A 98 6.02 -8.30 0.04
C GLY A 98 6.34 -6.85 -0.29
N GLU A 99 7.30 -6.56 -1.16
CA GLU A 99 7.63 -5.17 -1.53
C GLU A 99 8.42 -5.02 -2.83
N PHE A 100 8.36 -3.82 -3.42
CA PHE A 100 9.39 -3.31 -4.32
C PHE A 100 9.60 -1.81 -4.12
N TYR A 101 10.76 -1.33 -4.57
CA TYR A 101 11.21 0.04 -4.38
C TYR A 101 12.00 0.55 -5.59
N LYS A 102 11.81 1.81 -5.96
CA LYS A 102 12.48 2.49 -7.07
C LYS A 102 12.79 3.95 -6.75
N GLU A 103 14.00 4.38 -7.14
CA GLU A 103 14.50 5.74 -6.96
C GLU A 103 14.78 6.42 -8.30
N TYR A 104 14.44 7.70 -8.37
CA TYR A 104 14.79 8.60 -9.47
C TYR A 104 15.27 9.95 -8.91
N GLY A 105 16.53 10.01 -8.51
CA GLY A 105 17.09 11.21 -7.89
C GLY A 105 16.49 11.43 -6.50
N ASN A 106 15.86 12.59 -6.28
CA ASN A 106 15.23 12.93 -4.99
C ASN A 106 13.79 12.41 -4.87
N GLN A 107 13.33 11.61 -5.83
CA GLN A 107 11.98 11.09 -5.88
C GLN A 107 12.03 9.56 -5.79
N SER A 108 11.08 8.96 -5.10
CA SER A 108 11.03 7.49 -4.97
C SER A 108 9.60 6.95 -4.91
N LEU A 109 9.46 5.69 -5.28
CA LEU A 109 8.23 4.91 -5.24
C LEU A 109 8.49 3.64 -4.45
N SER A 110 7.68 3.39 -3.41
CA SER A 110 7.61 2.12 -2.71
C SER A 110 6.21 1.53 -2.80
N VAL A 111 6.15 0.20 -2.88
CA VAL A 111 4.91 -0.55 -2.76
C VAL A 111 5.16 -1.72 -1.81
N HIS A 112 4.33 -1.83 -0.78
CA HIS A 112 4.37 -2.90 0.20
C HIS A 112 3.05 -3.69 0.17
N PHE A 113 3.16 -5.00 0.22
CA PHE A 113 2.06 -5.94 0.33
C PHE A 113 2.20 -6.70 1.66
N ILE A 114 1.53 -6.17 2.67
CA ILE A 114 1.70 -6.55 4.07
C ILE A 114 0.55 -7.49 4.45
N PRO A 115 0.82 -8.76 4.78
CA PRO A 115 -0.20 -9.63 5.35
C PRO A 115 -0.59 -9.11 6.74
N TYR A 116 -1.88 -8.93 6.98
CA TYR A 116 -2.37 -8.67 8.32
C TYR A 116 -2.27 -9.95 9.14
N VAL A 117 -1.46 -9.90 10.20
CA VAL A 117 -1.26 -11.04 11.10
C VAL A 117 -2.01 -10.80 12.39
N THR A 118 -2.77 -11.81 12.81
CA THR A 118 -3.28 -11.91 14.17
C THR A 118 -2.43 -12.90 14.96
N LYS A 119 -2.22 -12.62 16.26
CA LYS A 119 -1.58 -13.56 17.19
C LYS A 119 -2.52 -13.86 18.33
N THR A 120 -2.53 -15.10 18.77
CA THR A 120 -3.24 -15.49 19.99
C THR A 120 -2.29 -15.32 21.18
N ILE A 121 -2.64 -14.44 22.12
CA ILE A 121 -1.92 -14.25 23.38
C ILE A 121 -2.75 -14.73 24.57
N LYS A 122 -2.08 -15.28 25.59
CA LYS A 122 -2.68 -15.59 26.88
C LYS A 122 -2.23 -14.56 27.91
N ILE A 123 -3.19 -13.84 28.50
CA ILE A 123 -2.92 -12.84 29.52
C ILE A 123 -2.76 -13.57 30.87
N HIS A 124 -1.53 -13.63 31.39
CA HIS A 124 -1.20 -14.43 32.58
C HIS A 124 -2.02 -14.07 33.82
N ASN A 125 -2.34 -12.79 34.03
CA ASN A 125 -3.06 -12.33 35.23
C ASN A 125 -4.54 -12.71 35.23
N THR A 126 -5.15 -12.93 34.06
CA THR A 126 -6.59 -13.22 33.92
C THR A 126 -6.86 -14.61 33.36
N ASN A 127 -5.82 -15.33 32.90
CA ASN A 127 -5.91 -16.54 32.08
C ASN A 127 -6.72 -16.39 30.78
N GLU A 128 -7.06 -15.16 30.41
CA GLU A 128 -7.83 -14.85 29.21
C GLU A 128 -6.98 -15.09 27.96
N ILE A 129 -7.59 -15.70 26.94
CA ILE A 129 -6.97 -15.90 25.62
C ILE A 129 -7.59 -14.88 24.67
N LYS A 130 -6.75 -14.05 24.05
CA LYS A 130 -7.18 -13.06 23.05
C LYS A 130 -6.45 -13.24 21.75
N GLU A 131 -7.19 -13.07 20.66
CA GLU A 131 -6.61 -12.79 19.35
C GLU A 131 -6.33 -11.28 19.27
N ILE A 132 -5.09 -10.92 18.96
CA ILE A 132 -4.64 -9.53 18.84
C ILE A 132 -4.15 -9.29 17.41
N GLY A 133 -4.57 -8.18 16.83
CA GLY A 133 -4.13 -7.78 15.50
C GLY A 133 -2.78 -7.07 15.52
N GLN A 134 -2.05 -7.10 14.40
CA GLN A 134 -0.82 -6.32 14.18
C GLN A 134 -0.96 -4.82 14.50
N PHE A 135 -2.17 -4.27 14.43
CA PHE A 135 -2.48 -2.86 14.70
C PHE A 135 -3.29 -2.62 16.00
N ASP A 136 -3.44 -3.62 16.88
CA ASP A 136 -4.03 -3.41 18.21
C ASP A 136 -3.05 -2.61 19.10
N VAL A 137 -3.11 -1.29 19.00
CA VAL A 137 -2.18 -0.34 19.64
C VAL A 137 -2.05 -0.54 21.16
N LYS A 138 -3.12 -1.01 21.81
CA LYS A 138 -3.16 -1.34 23.25
C LYS A 138 -2.24 -2.52 23.64
N TYR A 139 -1.79 -3.30 22.66
CA TYR A 139 -0.92 -4.47 22.84
C TYR A 139 0.41 -4.36 22.09
N CYS A 140 0.74 -3.22 21.47
CA CYS A 140 2.00 -3.04 20.73
C CYS A 140 3.26 -3.24 21.59
N ASN A 141 3.19 -3.01 22.90
CA ASN A 141 4.32 -3.27 23.82
C ASN A 141 4.45 -4.75 24.24
N LEU A 142 3.56 -5.62 23.77
CA LEU A 142 3.55 -7.07 24.05
C LEU A 142 3.92 -7.92 22.82
N LEU A 143 4.18 -7.29 21.68
CA LEU A 143 4.66 -7.89 20.44
C LEU A 143 6.16 -7.68 20.27
#